data_AF-A0A250FYT7-F1
#
_entry.id   AF-A0A250FYT7-F1
#
_cell.length_a   1.000
_cell.length_b   1.000
_cell.length_c   1.000
_cell.angle_alpha   90.00
_cell.angle_beta   90.00
_cell.angle_gamma   90.00
#
_symmetry.space_group_name_H-M   'P 1'
#
loop_
_entity.id
_entity.type
_entity.pdbx_description
1 polymer ?
#
loop_
_entity_poly.entity_id
_entity_poly.type
_entity_poly.pdbx_seq_one_letter_code
_entity_poly.pdbx_strand_id
1 'polypeptide(L)' 'MEKRFFLSCSDLHKQKSGKPTYLYEEISEEEATKHENERAYYIGYFQNGILTKYEKRYRGEILSEKQIELKNE' A
#
# COMPACT_ATOMS: atom_id res chain seq x y z
N MET A 1 14.16 -4.70 4.26
CA MET A 1 12.76 -4.27 4.12
C MET A 1 12.72 -3.28 2.98
N GLU A 2 11.97 -3.61 1.94
CA GLU A 2 11.82 -2.76 0.76
C GLU A 2 10.55 -1.95 0.91
N LYS A 3 10.63 -0.63 0.67
CA LYS A 3 9.46 0.25 0.69
C LYS A 3 9.12 0.59 -0.75
N ARG A 4 7.84 0.49 -1.08
CA ARG A 4 7.32 0.81 -2.41
C ARG A 4 6.13 1.75 -2.26
N PHE A 5 6.00 2.69 -3.18
CA PHE A 5 4.95 3.70 -3.16
C PHE A 5 3.89 3.34 -4.18
N PHE A 6 2.63 3.56 -3.83
CA PHE A 6 1.49 3.19 -4.63
C PHE A 6 0.43 4.27 -4.59
N LEU A 7 -0.32 4.43 -5.67
CA LEU A 7 -1.41 5.41 -5.73
C LEU A 7 -2.76 4.84 -5.31
N SER A 8 -2.90 3.51 -5.40
CA SER A 8 -4.18 2.85 -5.21
C SER A 8 -4.03 1.59 -4.39
N CYS A 9 -5.05 1.33 -3.58
CA CYS A 9 -5.22 0.09 -2.83
C CYS A 9 -6.51 -0.54 -3.31
N SER A 10 -6.45 -1.80 -3.78
CA SER A 10 -7.66 -2.51 -4.18
C SER A 10 -8.02 -3.54 -3.12
N ASP A 11 -8.90 -3.14 -2.19
CA ASP A 11 -9.60 -4.06 -1.29
C ASP A 11 -10.64 -4.92 -2.05
N LEU A 12 -10.98 -4.56 -3.29
CA LEU A 12 -12.10 -5.13 -4.05
C LEU A 12 -11.87 -6.60 -4.49
N HIS A 13 -10.61 -7.07 -4.52
CA HIS A 13 -10.31 -8.46 -4.88
C HIS A 13 -10.62 -9.49 -3.77
N LYS A 14 -10.91 -9.05 -2.53
CA LYS A 14 -11.28 -9.95 -1.44
C LYS A 14 -12.58 -10.71 -1.71
N GLN A 15 -13.58 -10.05 -2.33
CA GLN A 15 -14.92 -10.65 -2.48
C GLN A 15 -15.02 -11.71 -3.57
N LYS A 16 -14.08 -11.79 -4.52
CA LYS A 16 -14.14 -12.73 -5.66
C LYS A 16 -13.06 -13.81 -5.70
N SER A 17 -11.93 -13.64 -5.02
CA SER A 17 -10.80 -14.59 -5.18
C SER A 17 -10.10 -15.03 -3.90
N GLY A 18 -10.50 -14.55 -2.70
CA GLY A 18 -9.83 -14.94 -1.45
C GLY A 18 -8.35 -14.52 -1.37
N LYS A 19 -7.89 -13.66 -2.28
CA LYS A 19 -6.52 -13.15 -2.30
C LYS A 19 -6.38 -11.96 -1.31
N PRO A 20 -5.21 -11.81 -0.68
CA PRO A 20 -4.96 -10.70 0.25
C PRO A 20 -5.06 -9.34 -0.45
N THR A 21 -5.25 -8.28 0.34
CA THR A 21 -5.23 -6.90 -0.15
C THR A 21 -3.92 -6.63 -0.90
N TYR A 22 -4.01 -6.09 -2.12
CA TYR A 22 -2.86 -5.71 -2.94
C TYR A 22 -2.87 -4.20 -3.21
N LEU A 23 -1.68 -3.61 -3.15
CA LEU A 23 -1.42 -2.25 -3.61
C LEU A 23 -1.12 -2.29 -5.12
N TYR A 24 -1.64 -1.31 -5.86
CA TYR A 24 -1.50 -1.19 -7.32
C TYR A 24 -1.04 0.22 -7.69
N GLU A 25 -0.62 0.37 -8.95
CA GLU A 25 -0.02 1.60 -9.47
C GLU A 25 1.23 1.96 -8.66
N GLU A 26 2.25 1.09 -8.75
CA GLU A 26 3.57 1.36 -8.19
C GLU A 26 4.12 2.62 -8.85
N ILE A 27 4.55 3.54 -8.01
CA ILE A 27 5.11 4.83 -8.39
C ILE A 27 6.42 5.07 -7.67
N SER A 28 7.18 6.04 -8.16
CA SER A 28 8.39 6.50 -7.49
C SER A 28 8.04 7.35 -6.25
N GLU A 29 8.95 7.42 -5.28
CA GLU A 29 8.82 8.28 -4.10
C GLU A 29 8.59 9.77 -4.50
N GLU A 30 9.26 10.22 -5.57
CA GLU A 30 9.09 11.56 -6.12
C GLU A 30 7.67 11.82 -6.64
N GLU A 31 7.05 10.84 -7.29
CA GLU A 31 5.66 10.95 -7.73
C GLU A 31 4.69 10.95 -6.54
N ALA A 32 4.97 10.15 -5.51
CA ALA A 32 4.15 10.10 -4.31
C ALA A 32 4.13 11.45 -3.61
N THR A 33 5.30 12.09 -3.52
CA THR A 33 5.50 13.43 -2.98
C THR A 33 4.83 14.49 -3.85
N LYS A 34 4.96 14.42 -5.18
CA LYS A 34 4.24 15.36 -6.08
C LYS A 34 2.73 15.29 -5.89
N HIS A 35 2.20 14.09 -5.79
CA HIS A 35 0.76 13.87 -5.64
C HIS A 35 0.26 14.01 -4.22
N GLU A 36 1.13 14.15 -3.20
CA GLU A 36 0.70 14.14 -1.79
C GLU A 36 -0.30 15.24 -1.44
N ASN A 37 -0.22 16.36 -2.17
CA ASN A 37 -1.09 17.51 -2.01
C ASN A 37 -2.44 17.34 -2.72
N GLU A 38 -2.45 16.54 -3.79
CA GLU A 38 -3.60 16.29 -4.65
C GLU A 38 -4.42 15.09 -4.16
N ARG A 39 -3.76 14.00 -3.77
CA ARG A 39 -4.40 12.74 -3.35
C ARG A 39 -3.59 11.97 -2.33
N ALA A 40 -4.25 11.04 -1.65
CA ALA A 40 -3.58 10.10 -0.78
C ALA A 40 -2.80 9.07 -1.61
N TYR A 41 -1.66 8.64 -1.08
CA TYR A 41 -0.84 7.54 -1.61
C TYR A 41 -0.64 6.49 -0.51
N TYR A 42 -0.10 5.35 -0.89
CA TYR A 42 0.17 4.22 -0.01
C TYR A 42 1.66 3.88 -0.03
N ILE A 43 2.18 3.47 1.12
CA ILE A 43 3.55 2.98 1.30
C ILE A 43 3.44 1.51 1.71
N GLY A 44 3.83 0.61 0.82
CA GLY A 44 3.90 -0.83 1.10
C GLY A 44 5.29 -1.23 1.59
N TYR A 45 5.33 -2.01 2.65
CA TYR A 45 6.53 -2.61 3.22
C TYR A 45 6.61 -4.07 2.82
N PHE A 46 7.64 -4.41 2.06
CA PHE A 46 7.87 -5.75 1.55
C PHE A 46 9.05 -6.41 2.27
N GLN A 47 8.83 -7.65 2.69
CA GLN A 47 9.85 -8.53 3.24
C GLN A 47 9.90 -9.78 2.34
N ASN A 48 11.05 -10.02 1.71
CA ASN A 48 11.24 -11.12 0.75
C ASN A 48 10.20 -11.13 -0.39
N GLY A 49 9.81 -9.96 -0.89
CA GLY A 49 8.78 -9.82 -1.94
C GLY A 49 7.34 -9.95 -1.46
N ILE A 50 7.11 -10.15 -0.16
CA ILE A 50 5.78 -10.27 0.45
C ILE A 50 5.42 -8.97 1.17
N LEU A 51 4.26 -8.41 0.87
CA LEU A 51 3.72 -7.23 1.55
C LEU A 51 3.34 -7.60 2.99
N THR A 52 4.04 -7.05 3.98
CA THR A 52 3.80 -7.31 5.41
C THR A 52 3.05 -6.19 6.09
N LYS A 53 3.12 -4.98 5.56
CA LYS A 53 2.47 -3.79 6.11
C LYS A 53 2.27 -2.76 5.02
N TYR A 54 1.21 -1.97 5.13
CA TYR A 54 1.09 -0.76 4.34
C TYR A 54 0.53 0.40 5.15
N GLU A 55 0.93 1.61 4.77
CA GLU A 55 0.42 2.87 5.30
C GLU A 55 -0.26 3.64 4.18
N LYS A 56 -1.33 4.37 4.48
CA LYS A 56 -1.94 5.37 3.61
C LYS A 56 -1.54 6.74 4.13
N ARG A 57 -0.93 7.56 3.29
CA ARG A 57 -0.56 8.94 3.61
C ARG A 57 -1.28 9.95 2.74
N TYR A 58 -1.57 11.11 3.29
CA TYR A 58 -2.10 12.26 2.58
C TYR A 58 -1.51 13.53 3.18
N ARG A 59 -0.91 14.39 2.35
CA ARG A 59 -0.25 15.63 2.80
C ARG A 59 0.72 15.44 3.96
N GLY A 60 1.53 14.37 3.89
CA GLY A 60 2.45 13.99 4.96
C GLY A 60 1.81 13.31 6.19
N GLU A 61 0.49 13.29 6.34
CA GLU A 61 -0.20 12.66 7.46
C GLU A 61 -0.55 11.19 7.18
N ILE A 62 -0.38 10.31 8.17
CA ILE A 62 -0.79 8.91 8.07
C ILE A 62 -2.29 8.81 8.35
N LEU A 63 -3.07 8.55 7.30
CA LEU A 63 -4.52 8.37 7.40
C LEU A 63 -4.89 6.98 7.90
N SER A 64 -4.13 5.95 7.52
CA SER A 64 -4.42 4.57 7.88
C SER A 64 -3.17 3.72 7.83
N GLU A 65 -3.09 2.74 8.70
CA GLU A 65 -2.04 1.73 8.70
C GLU A 65 -2.68 0.36 8.80
N LYS A 66 -2.24 -0.58 7.97
CA LYS A 66 -2.61 -1.98 8.09
C LYS A 66 -1.38 -2.86 8.08
N GLN A 67 -1.31 -3.73 9.07
CA GLN A 67 -0.41 -4.87 9.05
C GLN A 67 -1.12 -6.02 8.31
N ILE A 68 -0.42 -6.62 7.34
CA ILE A 68 -0.90 -7.82 6.66
C ILE A 68 -0.34 -9.01 7.43
N GLU A 69 -1.21 -9.64 8.22
CA GLU A 69 -0.91 -10.94 8.80
C GLU A 69 -1.00 -11.98 7.68
N LEU A 70 0.13 -12.61 7.37
CA LEU A 70 0.15 -13.81 6.55
C LEU A 70 -0.55 -14.90 7.36
N LYS A 71 -1.85 -15.11 7.09
CA LYS A 71 -2.52 -16.33 7.52
C LYS A 71 -1.85 -17.49 6.77
N ASN A 72 -0.91 -18.14 7.44
CA ASN A 72 -0.48 -19.48 7.08
C ASN A 72 -1.66 -20.39 7.41
N GLU A 73 -2.46 -20.75 6.41
CA GLU A 73 -3.50 -21.77 6.53
C GLU A 73 -3.12 -22.95 5.64
#